data_AF-A0A075HXH6-F1
#
_entry.id   AF-A0A075HXH6-F1
#
_cell.length_a   1.000
_cell.length_b   1.000
_cell.length_c   1.000
_cell.angle_alpha   90.00
_cell.angle_beta   90.00
_cell.angle_gamma   90.00
#
_symmetry.space_group_name_H-M   'P 1'
#
loop_
_entity.id
_entity.type
_entity.pdbx_description
1 polymer ?
#
loop_
_entity_poly.entity_id
_entity_poly.type
_entity_poly.pdbx_seq_one_letter_code
_entity_poly.pdbx_strand_id
1 'polypeptide(L)' 'ERIHITLGDDDHVHSLQKGLKGIFTAAEFAEIMDQARSRCAELRDLIDEKLEGE' A
#
# COMPACT_ATOMS: atom_id res chain seq x y z
N GLU A 1 8.25 3.46 15.70
CA GLU A 1 7.74 2.15 15.28
C GLU A 1 6.98 2.32 13.95
N ARG A 2 7.04 1.38 13.00
CA ARG A 2 6.47 1.56 11.63
C ARG A 2 5.99 0.25 11.00
N ILE A 3 5.07 0.35 10.04
CA ILE A 3 4.79 -0.71 9.05
C ILE A 3 5.21 -0.16 7.68
N HIS A 4 5.96 -0.94 6.92
CA HIS A 4 6.20 -0.71 5.50
C HIS A 4 5.48 -1.79 4.71
N ILE A 5 4.71 -1.39 3.69
CA ILE A 5 4.02 -2.27 2.75
C ILE A 5 4.43 -1.85 1.35
N THR A 6 4.91 -2.81 0.57
CA THR A 6 5.16 -2.63 -0.86
C THR A 6 4.14 -3.44 -1.62
N LEU A 7 3.32 -2.75 -2.40
CA LEU A 7 2.38 -3.38 -3.33
C LEU A 7 3.03 -3.41 -4.71
N GLY A 8 2.97 -4.57 -5.36
CA GLY A 8 3.34 -4.75 -6.76
C GLY A 8 2.14 -4.54 -7.67
N ASP A 9 2.20 -5.19 -8.83
CA ASP A 9 1.10 -5.23 -9.79
C ASP A 9 -0.14 -5.91 -9.17
N ASP A 10 -1.32 -5.51 -9.63
CA ASP A 10 -2.62 -6.02 -9.17
C ASP A 10 -2.83 -5.96 -7.65
N ASP A 11 -2.17 -5.01 -6.98
CA ASP A 11 -2.20 -4.81 -5.52
C ASP A 11 -1.70 -6.00 -4.70
N HIS A 12 -0.94 -6.90 -5.32
CA HIS A 12 -0.30 -8.00 -4.62
C HIS A 12 0.80 -7.50 -3.67
N VAL A 13 0.87 -8.08 -2.47
CA VAL A 13 1.92 -7.75 -1.51
C VAL A 13 3.25 -8.29 -2.02
N HIS A 14 4.15 -7.39 -2.41
CA HIS A 14 5.53 -7.74 -2.71
C HIS A 14 6.33 -7.89 -1.41
N SER A 15 6.21 -6.95 -0.47
CA SER A 15 6.90 -7.03 0.81
C SER A 15 6.13 -6.35 1.93
N LEU A 16 6.32 -6.86 3.15
CA LEU A 16 5.79 -6.25 4.36
C LEU A 16 6.85 -6.32 5.46
N GLN A 17 7.11 -5.18 6.09
CA GLN A 17 7.99 -5.09 7.26
C GLN A 17 7.27 -4.38 8.41
N LYS A 18 7.13 -5.07 9.54
CA LYS A 18 6.60 -4.53 10.78
C LYS A 18 7.72 -4.30 11.78
N GLY A 19 7.87 -3.06 12.24
CA GLY A 19 8.76 -2.64 13.31
C GLY A 19 8.01 -2.11 14.54
N LEU A 20 6.77 -2.55 14.75
CA LEU A 20 5.91 -2.22 15.90
C LEU A 20 5.89 -3.40 16.88
N LYS A 21 5.92 -3.13 18.18
CA LYS A 21 5.60 -4.16 19.19
C LYS A 21 4.12 -4.56 19.10
N GLY A 22 3.76 -5.75 19.57
CA GLY A 22 2.38 -6.28 19.52
C GLY A 22 2.01 -6.99 18.22
N ILE A 23 0.75 -7.45 18.11
CA ILE A 23 0.21 -8.22 16.99
C ILE A 23 -0.98 -7.45 16.41
N PHE A 24 -1.12 -7.44 15.09
CA PHE A 24 -2.34 -6.92 14.45
C PHE A 24 -3.38 -8.01 14.39
N THR A 25 -4.61 -7.66 14.70
CA THR A 25 -5.77 -8.47 14.36
C THR A 25 -5.95 -8.50 12.83
N ALA A 26 -6.69 -9.49 12.35
CA ALA A 26 -7.02 -9.58 10.93
C ALA A 26 -7.80 -8.35 10.43
N ALA A 27 -8.66 -7.76 11.29
CA ALA A 27 -9.45 -6.58 10.96
C ALA A 27 -8.57 -5.33 10.80
N GLU A 28 -7.66 -5.09 11.76
CA GLU A 28 -6.70 -3.97 11.66
C GLU A 28 -5.81 -4.13 10.43
N PHE A 29 -5.38 -5.36 10.13
CA PHE A 29 -4.57 -5.60 8.94
C PHE A 29 -5.34 -5.35 7.64
N ALA A 30 -6.62 -5.73 7.57
CA ALA A 30 -7.47 -5.46 6.42
C ALA A 30 -7.62 -3.95 6.17
N GLU A 31 -7.85 -3.17 7.23
CA GLU A 31 -7.96 -1.70 7.15
C GLU A 31 -6.65 -1.06 6.65
N ILE A 32 -5.51 -1.50 7.18
CA ILE A 32 -4.19 -1.02 6.72
C ILE A 32 -3.99 -1.33 5.23
N MET A 33 -4.39 -2.51 4.78
CA MET A 33 -4.28 -2.93 3.37
C MET A 33 -5.21 -2.13 2.45
N ASP A 34 -6.42 -1.79 2.89
CA ASP A 34 -7.34 -0.92 2.13
C ASP A 34 -6.74 0.47 1.93
N GLN A 35 -6.17 1.06 2.99
CA GLN A 35 -5.50 2.36 2.90
C GLN A 35 -4.28 2.32 1.97
N ALA A 36 -3.47 1.26 2.05
CA ALA A 36 -2.31 1.08 1.17
C ALA A 36 -2.72 1.00 -0.32
N ARG A 37 -3.77 0.23 -0.64
CA ARG A 37 -4.31 0.12 -2.01
C ARG A 37 -4.85 1.45 -2.51
N SER A 38 -5.67 2.14 -1.72
CA SER A 38 -6.21 3.45 -2.09
C SER A 38 -5.10 4.43 -2.44
N ARG A 39 -4.05 4.49 -1.60
CA ARG A 39 -2.92 5.39 -1.85
C ARG A 39 -2.10 4.99 -3.07
N CYS A 40 -1.90 3.70 -3.30
CA CYS A 40 -1.21 3.23 -4.49
C CYS A 40 -2.00 3.54 -5.78
N ALA A 41 -3.32 3.43 -5.77
CA ALA A 41 -4.18 3.80 -6.90
C ALA A 41 -4.03 5.29 -7.23
N GLU A 42 -4.15 6.18 -6.25
CA GLU A 42 -3.95 7.63 -6.43
C GLU A 42 -2.56 7.96 -7.04
N LEU A 43 -1.52 7.25 -6.59
CA LEU A 43 -0.16 7.46 -7.11
C LEU A 43 0.00 6.97 -8.55
N ARG A 44 -0.65 5.86 -8.92
CA ARG A 44 -0.66 5.36 -10.30
C ARG A 44 -1.37 6.35 -11.22
N ASP A 45 -2.56 6.81 -10.83
CA ASP A 45 -3.32 7.81 -11.60
C ASP A 45 -2.49 9.08 -11.85
N LEU A 46 -1.78 9.58 -10.83
CA LEU A 46 -0.90 10.75 -10.97
C LEU A 46 0.28 10.53 -11.93
N ILE A 47 0.81 9.30 -12.00
CA ILE A 47 1.89 8.95 -12.93
C ILE A 47 1.32 8.85 -14.35
N ASP A 48 0.18 8.20 -14.52
CA ASP A 48 -0.48 8.02 -15.81
C ASP A 48 -0.89 9.38 -16.40
N GLU A 49 -1.48 10.28 -15.59
CA GLU A 49 -1.78 11.67 -15.99
C GLU A 49 -0.52 12.44 -16.46
N LYS A 50 0.64 12.15 -15.88
CA LYS A 50 1.91 12.79 -16.28
C LYS A 50 2.47 12.21 -17.57
N LEU A 51 2.30 10.91 -17.80
CA LEU A 51 2.78 10.22 -19.00
C LEU A 51 1.89 10.49 -20.23
N GLU A 52 0.58 10.69 -20.04
CA GLU A 52 -0.35 11.07 -21.12
C GLU A 52 -0.15 12.50 -21.65
N GLY A 53 0.57 13.34 -20.89
CA GLY A 53 0.86 14.73 -21.24
C GLY A 53 2.19 14.97 -21.99
N GLU A 54 2.95 13.92 -22.30
CA GLU A 54 4.20 13.94 -23.09
C GLU A 54 3.97 13.47 -24.54
#